data_AF-A0AA91Z7J5-F1
#
_entry.id   AF-A0AA91Z7J5-F1
#
_cell.length_a   1.000
_cell.length_b   1.000
_cell.length_c   1.000
_cell.angle_alpha   90.00
_cell.angle_beta   90.00
_cell.angle_gamma   90.00
#
_symmetry.space_group_name_H-M   'P 1'
#
loop_
_entity.id
_entity.type
_entity.pdbx_description
1 polymer ?
#
loop_
_entity_poly.entity_id
_entity_poly.type
_entity_poly.pdbx_seq_one_letter_code
_entity_poly.pdbx_strand_id
1 'polypeptide(L)'
;MQGLEAIFWPGLACHAYAKAEIMLLDLRQQGEFTDDLFAEVQPAAAEKVMSVLDEINGRWCRGTLRRVRVPVTPGWGMKRELKSPSYKTKWAELWRVGCR
;
A
#
# COMPACT_ATOMS: atom_id res chain seq x y z
N MET A 1 4.99 29.66 -2.18
CA MET A 1 4.84 28.78 -1.00
C MET A 1 3.47 28.90 -0.31
N GLN A 2 2.49 29.66 -0.85
CA GLN A 2 1.19 29.89 -0.19
C GLN A 2 0.31 28.64 0.00
N GLY A 3 0.37 27.67 -0.92
CA GLY A 3 -0.45 26.45 -0.81
C GLY A 3 -0.05 25.53 0.34
N LEU A 4 1.24 25.53 0.73
CA LEU A 4 1.75 24.70 1.82
C LEU A 4 1.34 25.29 3.18
N GLU A 5 1.38 26.62 3.31
CA GLU A 5 0.98 27.35 4.52
C GLU A 5 -0.49 27.10 4.90
N ALA A 6 -1.38 26.95 3.91
CA ALA A 6 -2.80 26.67 4.13
C ALA A 6 -3.09 25.25 4.66
N ILE A 7 -2.21 24.28 4.41
CA ILE A 7 -2.37 22.89 4.82
C ILE A 7 -1.46 22.48 5.98
N PHE A 8 -0.54 23.36 6.38
CA PHE A 8 0.46 23.11 7.41
C PHE A 8 -0.16 23.26 8.81
N TRP A 9 -0.16 22.18 9.60
CA TRP A 9 -0.71 22.17 10.97
C TRP A 9 0.42 22.13 12.02
N PRO A 10 0.64 23.20 12.80
CA PRO A 10 1.81 23.32 13.70
C PRO A 10 1.78 22.41 14.94
N GLY A 11 0.62 21.83 15.29
CA GLY A 11 0.45 20.92 16.43
C GLY A 11 0.86 19.45 16.17
N LEU A 12 1.17 19.07 14.93
CA LEU A 12 1.85 17.81 14.63
C LEU A 12 3.35 18.05 14.73
N ALA A 13 3.95 17.73 15.87
CA ALA A 13 5.39 17.81 16.06
C ALA A 13 6.14 17.11 14.90
N CYS A 14 6.84 17.90 14.10
CA CYS A 14 7.94 17.48 13.22
C CYS A 14 7.62 16.50 12.07
N HIS A 15 6.54 16.69 11.31
CA HIS A 15 6.39 16.01 10.02
C HIS A 15 6.57 16.98 8.85
N ALA A 16 7.71 16.90 8.17
CA ALA A 16 7.90 17.56 6.88
C ALA A 16 6.93 16.94 5.85
N TYR A 17 6.08 17.76 5.24
CA TYR A 17 5.21 17.30 4.16
C TYR A 17 6.05 16.97 2.93
N ALA A 18 6.32 15.69 2.71
CA ALA A 18 6.95 15.18 1.51
C ALA A 18 5.90 14.52 0.61
N LYS A 19 5.60 15.13 -0.55
CA LYS A 19 4.80 14.50 -1.59
C LYS A 19 5.72 13.59 -2.41
N ALA A 20 5.52 12.28 -2.31
CA ALA A 20 6.18 11.31 -3.18
C ALA A 20 5.14 10.76 -4.15
N GLU A 21 5.38 10.96 -5.45
CA GLU A 21 4.55 10.38 -6.51
C GLU A 21 5.31 9.20 -7.13
N ILE A 22 4.63 8.06 -7.28
CA ILE A 22 5.13 6.94 -8.07
C ILE A 22 4.29 6.92 -9.33
N MET A 23 4.88 7.36 -10.44
CA MET A 23 4.23 7.34 -11.75
C MET A 23 4.71 6.10 -12.50
N LEU A 24 3.83 5.13 -12.66
CA LEU A 24 4.05 3.98 -13.54
C LEU A 24 3.68 4.43 -14.96
N LEU A 25 4.67 4.90 -15.69
CA LEU A 25 4.54 5.14 -17.12
C LEU A 25 4.68 3.79 -17.84
N ASP A 26 3.81 3.54 -18.81
CA ASP A 26 3.89 2.39 -19.71
C ASP A 26 3.58 1.01 -19.08
N LEU A 27 2.45 0.91 -18.36
CA LEU A 27 1.89 -0.40 -18.02
C LEU A 27 1.42 -1.11 -19.31
N ARG A 28 2.07 -2.20 -19.67
CA ARG A 28 1.77 -3.04 -20.84
C ARG A 28 1.24 -4.40 -20.44
N GLN A 29 0.46 -5.05 -21.30
CA GLN A 29 0.12 -6.45 -21.09
C GLN A 29 1.31 -7.35 -21.42
N GLN A 30 1.31 -8.53 -20.83
CA GLN A 30 2.36 -9.52 -21.08
C GLN A 30 2.33 -9.93 -22.56
N GLY A 31 3.49 -9.89 -23.22
CA GLY A 31 3.62 -10.17 -24.66
C GLY A 31 3.41 -8.97 -25.60
N GLU A 32 3.00 -7.80 -25.08
CA GLU A 32 2.92 -6.56 -25.88
C GLU A 32 4.25 -5.80 -25.96
N PHE A 33 5.30 -6.32 -25.30
CA PHE A 33 6.63 -5.73 -25.27
C PHE A 33 7.68 -6.78 -25.65
N THR A 34 8.70 -6.35 -26.38
CA THR A 34 9.85 -7.20 -26.71
C THR A 34 10.77 -7.25 -25.51
N ASP A 35 10.93 -8.43 -24.92
CA ASP A 35 11.85 -8.62 -23.80
C ASP A 35 13.28 -8.18 -24.15
N ASP A 36 14.00 -7.69 -23.14
CA ASP A 36 15.42 -7.38 -23.27
C ASP A 36 16.21 -8.66 -23.57
N LEU A 37 17.08 -8.61 -24.58
CA LEU A 37 17.82 -9.75 -25.10
C LEU A 37 18.72 -10.41 -24.04
N PHE A 38 19.11 -9.65 -23.02
CA PHE A 38 20.05 -10.11 -21.98
C PHE A 38 19.46 -10.13 -20.58
N ALA A 39 18.21 -9.71 -20.39
CA ALA A 39 17.59 -9.74 -19.08
C ALA A 39 17.14 -11.15 -18.72
N GLU A 40 17.32 -11.54 -17.45
CA GLU A 40 16.71 -12.76 -16.93
C GLU A 40 15.19 -12.60 -16.92
N VAL A 41 14.50 -13.42 -17.73
CA VAL A 41 13.04 -13.45 -17.76
C VAL A 41 12.54 -14.36 -16.63
N GLN A 42 11.43 -13.98 -16.01
CA GLN A 42 10.79 -14.85 -15.03
C GLN A 42 10.36 -16.17 -15.69
N PRO A 43 10.63 -17.33 -15.06
CA PRO A 43 10.18 -18.60 -15.60
C PRO A 43 8.65 -18.68 -15.58
N ALA A 44 8.05 -19.32 -16.59
CA ALA A 44 6.59 -19.51 -16.66
C ALA A 44 5.99 -20.23 -15.43
N ALA A 45 6.80 -21.01 -14.70
CA ALA A 45 6.40 -21.61 -13.43
C ALA A 45 6.06 -20.55 -12.36
N ALA A 46 6.70 -19.37 -12.40
CA ALA A 46 6.44 -18.29 -11.46
C ALA A 46 5.01 -17.75 -11.58
N GLU A 47 4.42 -17.73 -12.77
CA GLU A 47 3.03 -17.32 -12.99
C GLU A 47 2.06 -18.24 -12.25
N LYS A 48 2.26 -19.56 -12.34
CA LYS A 48 1.44 -20.55 -11.62
C LYS A 48 1.53 -20.34 -10.11
N VAL A 49 2.74 -20.10 -9.59
CA VAL A 49 2.95 -19.83 -8.16
C VAL A 49 2.25 -18.54 -7.73
N MET A 50 2.32 -17.49 -8.56
CA MET A 50 1.65 -16.21 -8.28
C MET A 50 0.13 -16.33 -8.32
N SER A 51 -0.43 -17.08 -9.28
CA SER A 51 -1.86 -17.35 -9.37
C SER A 51 -2.39 -18.05 -8.11
N VAL A 52 -1.68 -19.08 -7.63
CA VAL A 52 -2.05 -19.77 -6.37
C VAL A 52 -1.96 -18.84 -5.17
N LEU A 53 -0.92 -18.01 -5.10
CA LEU A 53 -0.78 -16.99 -4.05
C LEU A 53 -1.96 -16.02 -4.03
N ASP A 54 -2.38 -15.55 -5.21
CA ASP A 54 -3.48 -14.60 -5.36
C ASP A 54 -4.83 -15.24 -5.03
N GLU A 55 -5.05 -16.50 -5.41
CA GLU A 55 -6.27 -17.25 -5.05
C GLU A 55 -6.40 -17.41 -3.53
N ILE A 56 -5.31 -17.80 -2.85
CA ILE A 56 -5.30 -17.95 -1.39
C ILE A 56 -5.57 -16.59 -0.72
N ASN A 57 -4.93 -15.52 -1.19
CA ASN A 57 -5.16 -14.17 -0.69
C ASN A 57 -6.59 -13.65 -0.99
N GLY A 58 -7.19 -14.05 -2.11
CA GLY A 58 -8.58 -13.75 -2.42
C GLY A 58 -9.56 -14.41 -1.44
N ARG A 59 -9.26 -15.65 -1.03
CA ARG A 59 -10.11 -16.43 -0.11
C ARG A 59 -9.97 -16.01 1.35
N TRP A 60 -8.74 -15.74 1.81
CA TRP A 60 -8.42 -15.55 3.24
C TRP A 60 -8.08 -14.10 3.62
N CYS A 61 -8.41 -13.14 2.76
CA CYS A 61 -8.02 -11.73 2.82
C CYS A 61 -6.61 -11.41 2.32
N ARG A 62 -6.45 -10.15 1.90
CA ARG A 62 -5.24 -9.61 1.31
C ARG A 62 -4.06 -9.69 2.28
N GLY A 63 -2.96 -10.30 1.83
CA GLY A 63 -1.70 -10.35 2.56
C GLY A 63 -1.55 -11.53 3.51
N THR A 64 -2.45 -12.52 3.44
CA THR A 64 -2.34 -13.80 4.15
C THR A 64 -1.08 -14.56 3.76
N LEU A 65 -0.79 -14.63 2.46
CA LEU A 65 0.50 -15.08 1.94
C LEU A 65 1.23 -13.93 1.23
N ARG A 66 2.55 -13.90 1.41
CA ARG A 66 3.44 -12.88 0.85
C ARG A 66 4.77 -13.49 0.44
N ARG A 67 5.44 -12.86 -0.52
CA ARG A 67 6.82 -13.20 -0.87
C ARG A 67 7.73 -12.94 0.33
N VAL A 68 8.64 -13.87 0.62
CA VAL A 68 9.53 -13.83 1.81
C VAL A 68 10.35 -12.53 1.91
N ARG A 69 10.70 -11.93 0.77
CA ARG A 69 11.48 -10.69 0.71
C ARG A 69 10.69 -9.43 1.11
N VAL A 70 9.37 -9.54 1.26
CA VAL A 70 8.53 -8.41 1.69
C VAL A 70 8.42 -8.42 3.21
N PRO A 71 8.91 -7.38 3.90
CA PRO A 71 8.81 -7.28 5.36
C PRO A 71 7.34 -7.20 5.79
N VAL A 72 7.07 -7.58 7.04
CA VAL A 72 5.70 -7.57 7.60
C VAL A 72 5.09 -6.17 7.56
N THR A 73 5.91 -5.18 7.86
CA THR A 73 5.54 -3.77 7.90
C THR A 73 6.48 -3.01 6.96
N PRO A 74 6.19 -2.95 5.66
CA PRO A 74 7.03 -2.22 4.72
C PRO A 74 6.95 -0.71 4.99
N GLY A 75 8.08 -0.01 4.88
CA GLY A 75 8.12 1.46 5.02
C GLY A 75 7.31 2.20 3.96
N TRP A 76 7.07 1.53 2.82
CA TRP A 76 6.18 1.97 1.73
C TRP A 76 4.74 1.45 1.87
N GLY A 77 4.36 0.93 3.03
CA GLY A 77 2.98 0.62 3.34
C GLY A 77 2.12 1.89 3.38
N MET A 78 0.81 1.73 3.21
CA MET A 78 -0.13 2.86 3.29
C MET A 78 -0.09 3.48 4.71
N LYS A 79 0.51 4.66 4.85
CA LYS A 79 0.48 5.43 6.10
C LYS A 79 -0.87 6.12 6.25
N ARG A 80 -1.60 5.79 7.32
CA ARG A 80 -2.96 6.29 7.61
C ARG A 80 -3.01 7.08 8.91
N GLU A 81 -1.91 7.72 9.29
CA GLU A 81 -1.76 8.48 10.55
C GLU A 81 -2.72 9.67 10.63
N LEU A 82 -3.11 10.24 9.48
CA LEU A 82 -4.08 11.34 9.36
C LEU A 82 -5.50 10.86 9.02
N LYS A 83 -5.79 9.56 9.13
CA LYS A 83 -7.12 9.03 8.87
C LYS A 83 -8.05 9.39 10.03
N SER A 84 -9.23 9.94 9.72
CA SER A 84 -10.29 10.13 10.70
C SER A 84 -10.74 8.80 11.33
N PRO A 85 -11.23 8.80 12.59
CA PRO A 85 -11.68 7.57 13.23
C PRO A 85 -12.80 6.88 12.45
N SER A 86 -12.72 5.56 12.35
CA SER A 86 -13.60 4.68 11.59
C SER A 86 -14.85 4.33 12.39
N TYR A 87 -15.65 5.34 12.73
CA TYR A 87 -16.82 5.19 13.60
C TYR A 87 -17.80 4.10 13.15
N LYS A 88 -17.90 3.84 11.85
CA LYS A 88 -18.83 2.86 11.27
C LYS A 88 -18.28 1.44 11.17
N THR A 89 -16.95 1.27 11.21
CA THR A 89 -16.32 -0.01 10.88
C THR A 89 -15.43 -0.58 11.97
N LYS A 90 -15.16 0.19 13.03
CA LYS A 90 -14.37 -0.27 14.18
C LYS A 90 -14.94 0.24 15.49
N TRP A 91 -15.43 -0.70 16.30
CA TRP A 91 -15.95 -0.43 17.65
C TRP A 91 -14.93 0.24 18.57
N ALA A 92 -13.63 -0.10 18.43
CA ALA A 92 -12.56 0.51 19.22
C ALA A 92 -12.35 2.00 18.93
N GLU A 93 -12.82 2.50 17.78
CA GLU A 93 -12.67 3.89 17.34
C GLU A 93 -13.94 4.72 17.66
N LEU A 94 -14.93 4.15 18.35
CA LEU A 94 -16.11 4.86 18.83
C LEU A 94 -15.83 5.68 20.09
N TRP A 95 -16.56 6.77 20.25
CA TRP A 95 -16.49 7.61 21.43
C TRP A 95 -17.07 6.85 22.63
N ARG A 96 -16.29 6.76 23.70
CA ARG A 96 -16.77 6.21 24.98
C ARG A 96 -17.30 7.37 25.80
N VAL A 97 -18.61 7.39 26.01
CA VAL A 97 -19.26 8.34 26.91
C VAL A 97 -19.46 7.65 28.25
N GLY A 98 -18.79 8.15 29.30
CA GLY A 98 -19.06 7.73 30.67
C GLY A 98 -20.25 8.50 31.21
N CYS A 99 -21.26 7.79 31.73
CA CYS A 99 -22.32 8.40 32.51
C CYS A 99 -21.86 8.49 33.97
N ARG A 100 -22.11 9.62 34.64
CA ARG A 100 -21.92 9.77 36.09
C ARG A 100 -23.18 9.34 36.83
#